data_AF-A0A3R7S2K2-F1
#
_entry.id   AF-A0A3R7S2K2-F1
#
_cell.length_a   1.000
_cell.length_b   1.000
_cell.length_c   1.000
_cell.angle_alpha   90.00
_cell.angle_beta   90.00
_cell.angle_gamma   90.00
#
_symmetry.space_group_name_H-M   'P 1'
#
loop_
_entity.id
_entity.type
_entity.pdbx_description
1 polymer ?
#
loop_
_entity_poly.entity_id
_entity_poly.type
_entity_poly.pdbx_seq_one_letter_code
_entity_poly.pdbx_strand_id
1 'polypeptide(L)'
;MRRGGSAASRVCATTLLRVPLAQPRHAVPLFAPPGERLHMWRSSALAVHHQHQLRRLASLVAEGAEDDAKTLVACSVVAHRRSALAAPTHVMDAAFCATGVNHALHRQFNAGRTLKGILRGCAEQNALGVAAASGHRYASITDVYLYASPSPAPCPQHGNKDLFSRLGHGIGSPGDAKVLPRPPFVKGAVFPCPECWRNLSTVAEMRQDDGEAGALNLFVHAQNEALAVRSVSVARECLRMSPALAIDVTIVLPG
;
A
#
# COMPACT_ATOMS: atom_id res chain seq x y z
N MET A 1 -19.91 -81.06 13.16
CA MET A 1 -20.81 -80.12 13.86
C MET A 1 -20.10 -78.78 14.02
N ARG A 2 -20.76 -77.68 13.62
CA ARG A 2 -20.68 -76.24 14.04
C ARG A 2 -19.40 -75.75 14.77
N ARG A 3 -18.87 -74.54 14.65
CA ARG A 3 -19.12 -73.25 13.96
C ARG A 3 -17.92 -72.36 14.35
N GLY A 4 -17.54 -71.36 13.55
CA GLY A 4 -16.62 -70.31 14.02
C GLY A 4 -15.94 -69.51 12.91
N GLY A 5 -16.72 -68.83 12.07
CA GLY A 5 -16.18 -67.93 11.06
C GLY A 5 -15.65 -66.64 11.69
N SER A 6 -14.37 -66.34 11.41
CA SER A 6 -13.79 -65.03 11.68
C SER A 6 -14.13 -64.11 10.51
N ALA A 7 -14.86 -63.03 10.80
CA ALA A 7 -15.22 -62.01 9.83
C ALA A 7 -14.00 -61.11 9.57
N ALA A 8 -13.35 -61.30 8.42
CA ALA A 8 -12.43 -60.31 7.88
C ALA A 8 -13.24 -59.07 7.45
N SER A 9 -13.11 -58.00 8.22
CA SER A 9 -13.67 -56.68 7.89
C SER A 9 -13.00 -56.17 6.61
N ARG A 10 -13.75 -56.14 5.50
CA ARG A 10 -13.34 -55.45 4.28
C ARG A 10 -13.47 -53.96 4.54
N VAL A 11 -12.35 -53.32 4.87
CA VAL A 11 -12.24 -51.86 4.79
C VAL A 11 -12.40 -51.50 3.32
N CYS A 12 -13.53 -50.87 3.01
CA CYS A 12 -13.83 -50.33 1.71
C CYS A 12 -12.79 -49.22 1.45
N ALA A 13 -11.80 -49.49 0.61
CA ALA A 13 -10.87 -48.48 0.13
C ALA A 13 -11.67 -47.46 -0.67
N THR A 14 -12.04 -46.35 -0.03
CA THR A 14 -12.60 -45.20 -0.73
C THR A 14 -11.45 -44.61 -1.54
N THR A 15 -11.41 -44.95 -2.82
CA THR A 15 -10.58 -44.27 -3.82
C THR A 15 -10.97 -42.81 -3.80
N LEU A 16 -10.22 -41.99 -3.05
CA LEU A 16 -10.30 -40.55 -3.11
C LEU A 16 -9.87 -40.16 -4.52
N LEU A 17 -10.85 -39.95 -5.39
CA LEU A 17 -10.69 -39.23 -6.64
C LEU A 17 -9.99 -37.91 -6.31
N ARG A 18 -8.70 -37.84 -6.65
CA ARG A 18 -7.92 -36.61 -6.74
C ARG A 18 -8.67 -35.71 -7.72
N VAL A 19 -9.56 -34.88 -7.20
CA VAL A 19 -10.04 -33.70 -7.94
C VAL A 19 -8.77 -32.92 -8.28
N PRO A 20 -8.47 -32.68 -9.57
CA PRO A 20 -7.40 -31.77 -9.91
C PRO A 20 -7.79 -30.44 -9.27
N LEU A 21 -7.07 -30.03 -8.23
CA LEU A 21 -7.10 -28.64 -7.78
C LEU A 21 -6.69 -27.84 -9.01
N ALA A 22 -7.68 -27.21 -9.66
CA ALA A 22 -7.43 -26.28 -10.73
C ALA A 22 -6.37 -25.32 -10.19
N GLN A 23 -5.18 -25.36 -10.79
CA GLN A 23 -4.14 -24.38 -10.47
C GLN A 23 -4.80 -23.02 -10.52
N PRO A 24 -4.62 -22.16 -9.49
CA PRO A 24 -5.12 -20.81 -9.56
C PRO A 24 -4.55 -20.22 -10.84
N ARG A 25 -5.42 -19.99 -11.84
CA ARG A 25 -5.02 -19.34 -13.08
C ARG A 25 -4.38 -18.04 -12.63
N HIS A 26 -3.06 -17.95 -12.77
CA HIS A 26 -2.33 -16.74 -12.48
C HIS A 26 -3.02 -15.63 -13.26
N ALA A 27 -3.74 -14.77 -12.56
CA ALA A 27 -4.45 -13.71 -13.21
C ALA A 27 -3.40 -12.86 -13.92
N VAL A 28 -3.58 -12.69 -15.22
CA VAL A 28 -2.63 -11.92 -16.01
C VAL A 28 -2.86 -10.45 -15.64
N PRO A 29 -1.80 -9.69 -15.30
CA PRO A 29 -1.92 -8.26 -15.07
C PRO A 29 -2.58 -7.60 -16.29
N LEU A 30 -3.47 -6.65 -16.05
CA LEU A 30 -4.06 -5.83 -17.13
C LEU A 30 -2.97 -5.03 -17.86
N PHE A 31 -1.90 -4.71 -17.13
CA PHE A 31 -0.71 -4.06 -17.64
C PHE A 31 0.50 -4.50 -16.80
N ALA A 32 1.49 -5.13 -17.42
CA ALA A 32 2.81 -5.40 -16.82
C ALA A 32 3.86 -5.51 -17.95
N PRO A 33 4.34 -4.38 -18.49
CA PRO A 33 5.41 -4.38 -19.46
C PRO A 33 6.65 -5.13 -18.92
N PRO A 34 7.31 -5.97 -19.75
CA PRO A 34 8.49 -6.73 -19.33
C PRO A 34 9.59 -5.80 -18.79
N GLY A 35 10.08 -6.10 -17.59
CA GLY A 35 11.16 -5.32 -16.95
C GLY A 35 10.72 -4.03 -16.26
N GLU A 36 9.43 -3.66 -16.28
CA GLU A 36 8.92 -2.52 -15.53
C GLU A 36 8.38 -2.92 -14.16
N ARG A 37 8.71 -2.13 -13.13
CA ARG A 37 8.23 -2.26 -11.75
C ARG A 37 6.84 -1.64 -11.54
N LEU A 38 6.01 -1.65 -12.58
CA LEU A 38 4.69 -1.03 -12.58
C LEU A 38 3.66 -2.01 -13.14
N HIS A 39 2.63 -2.27 -12.34
CA HIS A 39 1.59 -3.22 -12.65
C HIS A 39 0.19 -2.61 -12.47
N MET A 40 -0.77 -3.13 -13.23
CA MET A 40 -2.19 -2.85 -13.03
C MET A 40 -2.98 -4.15 -12.91
N TRP A 41 -3.75 -4.28 -11.83
CA TRP A 41 -4.48 -5.50 -11.49
C TRP A 41 -5.92 -5.17 -11.06
N ARG A 42 -6.86 -6.09 -11.30
CA ARG A 42 -8.16 -6.04 -10.60
C ARG A 42 -7.99 -6.56 -9.18
N SER A 43 -8.76 -6.04 -8.23
CA SER A 43 -8.70 -6.52 -6.84
C SER A 43 -8.93 -8.03 -6.72
N SER A 44 -9.88 -8.58 -7.48
CA SER A 44 -10.19 -10.02 -7.52
C SER A 44 -9.04 -10.91 -8.00
N ALA A 45 -8.07 -10.33 -8.71
CA ALA A 45 -6.89 -11.02 -9.24
C ALA A 45 -5.70 -11.04 -8.26
N LEU A 46 -5.75 -10.26 -7.17
CA LEU A 46 -4.70 -10.22 -6.16
C LEU A 46 -4.77 -11.44 -5.23
N ALA A 47 -3.66 -11.76 -4.55
CA ALA A 47 -3.69 -12.72 -3.46
C ALA A 47 -4.65 -12.28 -2.34
N VAL A 48 -5.27 -13.25 -1.67
CA VAL A 48 -6.35 -13.03 -0.68
C VAL A 48 -5.94 -12.04 0.42
N HIS A 49 -4.70 -12.08 0.88
CA HIS A 49 -4.22 -11.18 1.94
C HIS A 49 -4.13 -9.71 1.46
N HIS A 50 -3.69 -9.44 0.23
CA HIS A 50 -3.71 -8.09 -0.35
C HIS A 50 -5.14 -7.59 -0.51
N GLN A 51 -6.07 -8.44 -0.97
CA GLN A 51 -7.49 -8.11 -1.06
C GLN A 51 -8.07 -7.75 0.32
N HIS A 52 -7.71 -8.50 1.36
CA HIS A 52 -8.15 -8.24 2.72
C HIS A 52 -7.64 -6.88 3.22
N GLN A 53 -6.36 -6.54 3.01
CA GLN A 53 -5.81 -5.25 3.44
C GLN A 53 -6.51 -4.07 2.75
N LEU A 54 -6.72 -4.16 1.44
CA LEU A 54 -7.41 -3.11 0.69
C LEU A 54 -8.88 -2.98 1.09
N ARG A 55 -9.59 -4.08 1.33
CA ARG A 55 -10.97 -4.06 1.85
C ARG A 55 -11.04 -3.43 3.24
N ARG A 56 -10.11 -3.76 4.13
CA ARG A 56 -10.03 -3.15 5.47
C ARG A 56 -9.84 -1.64 5.39
N LEU A 57 -8.96 -1.17 4.51
CA LEU A 57 -8.77 0.27 4.27
C LEU A 57 -10.03 0.92 3.67
N ALA A 58 -10.70 0.25 2.75
CA ALA A 58 -11.96 0.71 2.16
C ALA A 58 -13.05 0.87 3.22
N SER A 59 -13.23 -0.12 4.10
CA SER A 59 -14.17 -0.05 5.24
C SER A 59 -13.85 1.12 6.16
N LEU A 60 -12.58 1.31 6.51
CA LEU A 60 -12.15 2.43 7.36
C LEU A 60 -12.48 3.79 6.71
N VAL A 61 -12.26 3.93 5.41
CA VAL A 61 -12.61 5.18 4.71
C VAL A 61 -14.12 5.37 4.62
N ALA A 62 -14.89 4.30 4.44
CA ALA A 62 -16.36 4.35 4.38
C ALA A 62 -16.98 4.75 5.71
N GLU A 63 -16.46 4.25 6.84
CA GLU A 63 -16.92 4.61 8.19
C GLU A 63 -16.72 6.10 8.53
N GLY A 64 -15.71 6.74 7.93
CA GLY A 64 -15.45 8.16 8.13
C GLY A 64 -16.29 9.08 7.24
N ALA A 65 -16.97 8.58 6.20
CA ALA A 65 -17.57 9.38 5.15
C ALA A 65 -18.90 10.06 5.54
N GLU A 66 -18.88 10.92 6.57
CA GLU A 66 -20.02 11.79 6.91
C GLU A 66 -20.04 13.12 6.15
N ASP A 67 -18.93 13.52 5.52
CA ASP A 67 -18.78 14.79 4.78
C ASP A 67 -18.11 14.56 3.42
N ASP A 68 -18.89 14.68 2.34
CA ASP A 68 -18.48 14.40 0.94
C ASP A 68 -17.48 15.43 0.37
N ALA A 69 -17.19 16.53 1.06
CA ALA A 69 -16.36 17.60 0.52
C ALA A 69 -14.85 17.34 0.58
N LYS A 70 -14.39 16.29 1.27
CA LYS A 70 -12.96 16.06 1.55
C LYS A 70 -12.46 14.74 1.00
N THR A 71 -11.23 14.75 0.48
CA THR A 71 -10.52 13.51 0.12
C THR A 71 -10.11 12.77 1.38
N LEU A 72 -10.61 11.56 1.54
CA LEU A 72 -10.32 10.68 2.66
C LEU A 72 -9.28 9.65 2.24
N VAL A 73 -8.24 9.48 3.04
CA VAL A 73 -7.12 8.59 2.70
C VAL A 73 -6.75 7.76 3.91
N ALA A 74 -6.59 6.46 3.67
CA ALA A 74 -6.05 5.53 4.63
C ALA A 74 -4.88 4.76 4.00
N CYS A 75 -3.87 4.49 4.81
CA CYS A 75 -2.65 3.79 4.42
C CYS A 75 -2.35 2.70 5.44
N SER A 76 -1.92 1.53 4.99
CA SER A 76 -1.32 0.52 5.87
C SER A 76 0.08 0.20 5.41
N VAL A 77 1.03 0.11 6.35
CA VAL A 77 2.37 -0.44 6.13
C VAL A 77 2.44 -1.78 6.86
N VAL A 78 2.92 -2.80 6.16
CA VAL A 78 2.94 -4.19 6.64
C VAL A 78 4.36 -4.72 6.59
N ALA A 79 4.75 -5.44 7.63
CA ALA A 79 5.96 -6.23 7.65
C ALA A 79 5.59 -7.71 7.81
N HIS A 80 5.89 -8.53 6.80
CA HIS A 80 5.71 -9.97 6.89
C HIS A 80 6.86 -10.63 7.64
N ARG A 81 6.55 -11.57 8.55
CA ARG A 81 7.58 -12.36 9.22
C ARG A 81 7.97 -13.49 8.27
N ARG A 82 9.20 -13.48 7.77
CA ARG A 82 9.76 -14.69 7.16
C ARG A 82 10.28 -15.57 8.28
N SER A 83 9.60 -16.69 8.53
CA SER A 83 10.17 -17.74 9.38
C SER A 83 11.28 -18.43 8.59
N ALA A 84 12.53 -18.23 9.00
CA ALA A 84 13.71 -18.81 8.33
C ALA A 84 13.75 -20.36 8.39
N LEU A 85 12.81 -21.00 9.09
CA LEU A 85 12.82 -22.43 9.43
C LEU A 85 11.58 -23.22 8.97
N ALA A 86 10.63 -22.63 8.22
CA ALA A 86 9.41 -23.32 7.81
C ALA A 86 9.33 -23.55 6.30
N ALA A 87 9.01 -24.79 5.92
CA ALA A 87 8.78 -25.25 4.55
C ALA A 87 7.76 -24.37 3.77
N PRO A 88 7.73 -24.43 2.42
CA PRO A 88 7.11 -23.41 1.54
C PRO A 88 5.59 -23.29 1.57
N THR A 89 4.91 -23.86 2.56
CA THR A 89 3.44 -23.99 2.57
C THR A 89 2.74 -23.16 3.64
N HIS A 90 3.45 -22.35 4.43
CA HIS A 90 2.82 -21.53 5.46
C HIS A 90 2.38 -20.16 4.96
N VAL A 91 1.10 -19.88 5.19
CA VAL A 91 0.43 -18.57 5.10
C VAL A 91 1.37 -17.49 5.67
N MET A 92 1.70 -16.49 4.85
CA MET A 92 2.48 -15.32 5.29
C MET A 92 1.63 -14.49 6.25
N ASP A 93 1.65 -14.83 7.55
CA ASP A 93 1.05 -13.97 8.57
C ASP A 93 1.84 -12.65 8.61
N ALA A 94 1.12 -11.54 8.52
CA ALA A 94 1.69 -10.23 8.78
C ALA A 94 2.21 -10.22 10.22
N ALA A 95 3.52 -10.09 10.40
CA ALA A 95 4.12 -9.93 11.73
C ALA A 95 3.64 -8.63 12.38
N PHE A 96 3.33 -7.65 11.53
CA PHE A 96 3.00 -6.30 11.91
C PHE A 96 2.21 -5.60 10.82
N CYS A 97 1.24 -4.78 11.23
CA CYS A 97 0.51 -3.86 10.37
C CYS A 97 0.29 -2.56 11.13
N ALA A 98 0.82 -1.46 10.61
CA ALA A 98 0.51 -0.11 11.08
C ALA A 98 -0.41 0.58 10.09
N THR A 99 -1.48 1.18 10.59
CA THR A 99 -2.44 1.93 9.79
C THR A 99 -2.38 3.40 10.15
N GLY A 100 -2.28 4.25 9.14
CA GLY A 100 -2.39 5.70 9.25
C GLY A 100 -3.55 6.21 8.41
N VAL A 101 -4.14 7.32 8.85
CA VAL A 101 -5.19 8.04 8.12
C VAL A 101 -4.77 9.48 7.92
N ASN A 102 -5.25 10.14 6.86
CA ASN A 102 -4.99 11.56 6.70
C ASN A 102 -5.76 12.40 7.73
N HIS A 103 -5.36 13.66 7.88
CA HIS A 103 -5.98 14.57 8.85
C HIS A 103 -7.50 14.74 8.64
N ALA A 104 -7.98 14.72 7.40
CA ALA A 104 -9.41 14.83 7.10
C ALA A 104 -10.22 13.65 7.66
N LEU A 105 -9.78 12.43 7.38
CA LEU A 105 -10.41 11.21 7.90
C LEU A 105 -10.29 11.13 9.43
N HIS A 106 -9.14 11.50 9.98
CA HIS A 106 -8.96 11.56 11.43
C HIS A 106 -9.95 12.54 12.11
N ARG A 107 -10.22 13.70 11.48
CA ARG A 107 -11.22 14.65 12.00
C ARG A 107 -12.63 14.09 11.98
N GLN A 108 -12.99 13.31 10.96
CA GLN A 108 -14.33 12.70 10.88
C GLN A 108 -14.56 11.71 12.02
N PHE A 109 -13.59 10.82 12.27
CA PHE A 109 -13.68 9.86 13.39
C PHE A 109 -13.79 10.50 14.77
N ASN A 110 -13.30 11.73 14.92
CA ASN A 110 -13.24 12.40 16.21
C ASN A 110 -14.21 13.59 16.31
N ALA A 111 -15.30 13.59 15.55
CA ALA A 111 -16.32 14.65 15.55
C ALA A 111 -15.71 16.06 15.40
N GLY A 112 -14.72 16.19 14.53
CA GLY A 112 -13.98 17.42 14.25
C GLY A 112 -12.92 17.80 15.29
N ARG A 113 -12.76 17.05 16.39
CA ARG A 113 -11.78 17.30 17.45
C ARG A 113 -10.48 16.55 17.15
N THR A 114 -9.33 17.17 17.37
CA THR A 114 -8.03 16.49 17.22
C THR A 114 -7.07 16.97 18.28
N LEU A 115 -6.25 16.07 18.82
CA LEU A 115 -5.15 16.44 19.70
C LEU A 115 -4.16 17.34 18.96
N LYS A 116 -3.71 18.42 19.61
CA LYS A 116 -2.73 19.33 19.01
C LYS A 116 -1.39 18.61 18.84
N GLY A 117 -0.77 18.78 17.68
CA GLY A 117 0.56 18.22 17.37
C GLY A 117 0.56 16.77 16.87
N ILE A 118 -0.59 16.11 16.77
CA ILE A 118 -0.69 14.71 16.34
C ILE A 118 -1.41 14.61 14.98
N LEU A 119 -0.97 13.68 14.12
CA LEU A 119 -1.62 13.31 12.84
C LEU A 119 -1.92 14.48 11.89
N ARG A 120 -0.92 15.35 11.70
CA ARG A 120 -0.96 16.41 10.67
C ARG A 120 -0.40 15.97 9.31
N GLY A 121 0.23 14.80 9.26
CA GLY A 121 0.82 14.25 8.03
C GLY A 121 -0.20 13.60 7.10
N CYS A 122 0.28 13.19 5.93
CA CYS A 122 -0.43 12.28 5.03
C CYS A 122 -0.64 10.91 5.71
N ALA A 123 -1.54 10.09 5.15
CA ALA A 123 -1.87 8.78 5.73
C ALA A 123 -0.61 7.88 5.83
N GLU A 124 0.27 7.96 4.84
CA GLU A 124 1.53 7.23 4.73
C GLU A 124 2.52 7.63 5.82
N GLN A 125 2.72 8.94 6.03
CA GLN A 125 3.56 9.46 7.11
C GLN A 125 3.05 9.01 8.48
N ASN A 126 1.74 9.06 8.68
CA ASN A 126 1.13 8.63 9.92
C ASN A 126 1.29 7.11 10.13
N ALA A 127 1.16 6.30 9.06
CA ALA A 127 1.38 4.85 9.13
C ALA A 127 2.84 4.50 9.45
N LEU A 128 3.80 5.17 8.80
CA LEU A 128 5.24 5.03 9.11
C LEU A 128 5.55 5.49 10.54
N GLY A 129 4.94 6.58 10.99
CA GLY A 129 5.07 7.07 12.36
C GLY A 129 4.60 6.05 13.40
N VAL A 130 3.47 5.37 13.15
CA VAL A 130 3.01 4.26 14.00
C VAL A 130 4.01 3.10 13.97
N ALA A 131 4.54 2.74 12.79
CA ALA A 131 5.57 1.70 12.68
C ALA A 131 6.80 1.98 13.55
N ALA A 132 7.34 3.20 13.47
CA ALA A 132 8.48 3.61 14.29
C ALA A 132 8.15 3.63 15.78
N ALA A 133 7.00 4.18 16.16
CA ALA A 133 6.56 4.23 17.56
C ALA A 133 6.33 2.83 18.17
N SER A 134 5.96 1.85 17.33
CA SER A 134 5.83 0.45 17.73
C SER A 134 7.16 -0.32 17.74
N GLY A 135 8.30 0.35 17.47
CA GLY A 135 9.62 -0.27 17.47
C GLY A 135 9.93 -1.13 16.25
N HIS A 136 9.15 -1.01 15.17
CA HIS A 136 9.41 -1.74 13.93
C HIS A 136 10.43 -1.00 13.06
N ARG A 137 11.42 -1.75 12.56
CA ARG A 137 12.41 -1.22 11.62
C ARG A 137 11.73 -0.92 10.29
N TYR A 138 12.03 0.23 9.69
CA TYR A 138 11.52 0.55 8.36
C TYR A 138 11.96 -0.45 7.29
N ALA A 139 13.19 -0.96 7.38
CA ALA A 139 13.69 -2.04 6.51
C ALA A 139 12.85 -3.34 6.59
N SER A 140 12.07 -3.56 7.65
CA SER A 140 11.21 -4.75 7.73
C SER A 140 9.89 -4.60 6.95
N ILE A 141 9.50 -3.37 6.57
CA ILE A 141 8.24 -3.10 5.86
C ILE A 141 8.33 -3.66 4.45
N THR A 142 7.46 -4.60 4.11
CA THR A 142 7.43 -5.29 2.81
C THR A 142 6.37 -4.70 1.87
N ASP A 143 5.24 -4.28 2.43
CA ASP A 143 4.07 -3.88 1.64
C ASP A 143 3.45 -2.61 2.20
N VAL A 144 3.04 -1.73 1.28
CA VAL A 144 2.34 -0.49 1.57
C VAL A 144 1.05 -0.49 0.77
N TYR A 145 -0.07 -0.27 1.44
CA TYR A 145 -1.40 -0.24 0.85
C TYR A 145 -1.97 1.15 1.00
N LEU A 146 -2.39 1.77 -0.10
CA LEU A 146 -2.99 3.09 -0.13
C LEU A 146 -4.41 3.00 -0.69
N TYR A 147 -5.36 3.55 0.06
CA TYR A 147 -6.74 3.70 -0.38
C TYR A 147 -7.16 5.15 -0.21
N ALA A 148 -7.78 5.72 -1.23
CA ALA A 148 -8.38 7.05 -1.15
C ALA A 148 -9.79 7.05 -1.72
N SER A 149 -10.68 7.77 -1.04
CA SER A 149 -11.96 8.21 -1.59
C SER A 149 -11.82 9.69 -1.96
N PRO A 150 -11.56 10.02 -3.24
CA PRO A 150 -11.47 11.41 -3.68
C PRO A 150 -12.84 12.08 -3.61
N SER A 151 -12.88 13.34 -3.17
CA SER A 151 -14.13 14.11 -3.18
C SER A 151 -14.69 14.21 -4.61
N PRO A 152 -16.02 14.08 -4.80
CA PRO A 152 -16.68 14.29 -6.10
C PRO A 152 -16.55 15.74 -6.60
N ALA A 153 -16.31 16.71 -5.70
CA ALA A 153 -16.09 18.09 -6.06
C ALA A 153 -14.58 18.36 -6.24
N PRO A 154 -14.17 19.16 -7.25
CA PRO A 154 -12.80 19.64 -7.35
C PRO A 154 -12.49 20.49 -6.10
N CYS A 155 -11.74 19.91 -5.16
CA CYS A 155 -11.34 20.60 -3.94
C CYS A 155 -10.65 21.95 -4.31
N PRO A 156 -11.06 23.08 -3.69
CA PRO A 156 -10.29 24.31 -3.80
C PRO A 156 -8.91 24.01 -3.24
N GLN A 157 -7.91 24.43 -4.01
CA GLN A 157 -6.50 24.19 -3.77
C GLN A 157 -6.17 24.38 -2.28
N HIS A 158 -5.30 23.54 -1.73
CA HIS A 158 -4.45 24.03 -0.65
C HIS A 158 -3.71 25.23 -1.23
N GLY A 159 -4.21 26.42 -0.90
CA GLY A 159 -3.51 27.65 -1.12
C GLY A 159 -2.12 27.46 -0.53
N ASN A 160 -1.13 27.58 -1.40
CA ASN A 160 0.25 27.81 -1.04
C ASN A 160 0.30 29.16 -0.31
N LYS A 161 -0.13 29.17 0.95
CA LYS A 161 0.03 30.29 1.86
C LYS A 161 1.15 29.93 2.81
N ASP A 162 2.25 30.66 2.60
CA ASP A 162 3.45 30.81 3.42
C ASP A 162 4.65 29.97 3.03
N LEU A 163 5.45 30.53 2.11
CA LEU A 163 6.91 30.67 2.28
C LEU A 163 7.55 31.74 1.36
N PHE A 164 6.78 32.49 0.56
CA PHE A 164 7.25 33.70 -0.11
C PHE A 164 6.54 34.95 0.43
N SER A 165 6.86 35.33 1.66
CA SER A 165 6.64 36.70 2.17
C SER A 165 7.47 36.93 3.45
N ARG A 166 8.80 36.85 3.30
CA ARG A 166 9.72 37.64 4.12
C ARG A 166 10.80 38.22 3.20
N LEU A 167 10.43 39.30 2.52
CA LEU A 167 11.39 40.34 2.17
C LEU A 167 11.94 40.89 3.48
N GLY A 168 13.16 40.51 3.81
CA GLY A 168 13.97 41.08 4.87
C GLY A 168 15.42 40.94 4.44
N HIS A 169 16.03 42.06 4.09
CA HIS A 169 17.40 42.17 3.60
C HIS A 169 18.41 41.44 4.49
N GLY A 170 19.28 40.65 3.87
CA GLY A 170 20.41 39.99 4.52
C GLY A 170 21.30 39.32 3.48
N ILE A 171 22.39 39.99 3.13
CA ILE A 171 23.42 39.58 2.17
C ILE A 171 24.09 38.29 2.66
N GLY A 172 24.20 37.25 1.80
CA GLY A 172 25.03 36.07 2.10
C GLY A 172 24.84 34.85 1.20
N SER A 173 25.67 34.76 0.14
CA SER A 173 26.21 33.61 -0.63
C SER A 173 25.37 32.36 -1.03
N PRO A 174 25.65 31.76 -2.21
CA PRO A 174 24.97 30.58 -2.73
C PRO A 174 25.58 29.28 -2.18
N GLY A 175 24.74 28.40 -1.63
CA GLY A 175 25.14 27.05 -1.22
C GLY A 175 24.29 26.02 -1.95
N ASP A 176 24.96 25.12 -2.66
CA ASP A 176 24.44 23.96 -3.40
C ASP A 176 23.28 23.22 -2.70
N ALA A 177 22.05 23.59 -3.02
CA ALA A 177 20.91 22.68 -2.87
C ALA A 177 20.61 22.12 -4.27
N LYS A 178 21.09 20.90 -4.55
CA LYS A 178 20.58 20.11 -5.70
C LYS A 178 19.06 20.07 -5.57
N VAL A 179 18.38 20.85 -6.41
CA VAL A 179 16.92 20.80 -6.55
C VAL A 179 16.60 19.43 -7.15
N LEU A 180 16.36 18.45 -6.28
CA LEU A 180 15.91 17.13 -6.70
C LEU A 180 14.59 17.28 -7.46
N PRO A 181 14.40 16.59 -8.60
CA PRO A 181 13.16 16.64 -9.36
C PRO A 181 11.97 16.30 -8.45
N ARG A 182 11.04 17.26 -8.31
CA ARG A 182 9.81 17.02 -7.57
C ARG A 182 8.91 16.11 -8.42
N PRO A 183 8.39 14.99 -7.90
CA PRO A 183 7.49 14.14 -8.67
C PRO A 183 6.22 14.89 -9.08
N PRO A 184 5.64 14.51 -10.25
CA PRO A 184 4.49 15.20 -10.81
C PRO A 184 3.27 15.05 -9.91
N PHE A 185 2.51 16.13 -9.78
CA PHE A 185 1.22 16.12 -9.12
C PHE A 185 0.12 16.21 -10.18
N VAL A 186 -0.64 15.13 -10.35
CA VAL A 186 -1.83 15.11 -11.23
C VAL A 186 -3.08 15.20 -10.36
N LYS A 187 -3.91 16.22 -10.58
CA LYS A 187 -5.16 16.41 -9.84
C LYS A 187 -6.05 15.17 -10.03
N GLY A 188 -6.46 14.58 -8.92
CA GLY A 188 -7.30 13.38 -8.91
C GLY A 188 -6.56 12.07 -9.18
N ALA A 189 -5.23 12.02 -9.21
CA ALA A 189 -4.53 10.74 -9.07
C ALA A 189 -4.53 10.33 -7.60
N VAL A 190 -4.89 9.08 -7.31
CA VAL A 190 -4.65 8.48 -5.99
C VAL A 190 -3.21 7.97 -6.03
N PHE A 191 -2.26 8.73 -5.45
CA PHE A 191 -0.85 8.35 -5.41
C PHE A 191 -0.15 9.09 -4.26
N PRO A 192 0.92 8.53 -3.66
CA PRO A 192 1.69 9.24 -2.64
C PRO A 192 2.12 10.64 -3.10
N CYS A 193 2.01 11.61 -2.21
CA CYS A 193 2.52 12.94 -2.47
C CYS A 193 4.06 12.92 -2.61
N PRO A 194 4.70 13.97 -3.16
CA PRO A 194 6.15 14.01 -3.35
C PRO A 194 7.00 13.73 -2.10
N GLU A 195 6.52 14.12 -0.92
CA GLU A 195 7.20 13.83 0.33
C GLU A 195 7.02 12.37 0.75
N CYS A 196 5.80 11.84 0.64
CA CYS A 196 5.53 10.43 0.95
C CYS A 196 6.26 9.48 0.01
N TRP A 197 6.33 9.82 -1.29
CA TRP A 197 7.13 9.05 -2.25
C TRP A 197 8.61 9.02 -1.86
N ARG A 198 9.18 10.16 -1.45
CA ARG A 198 10.57 10.20 -0.94
C ARG A 198 10.74 9.35 0.30
N ASN A 199 9.82 9.41 1.26
CA ASN A 199 9.88 8.57 2.45
C ASN A 199 9.83 7.07 2.09
N LEU A 200 8.94 6.66 1.19
CA LEU A 200 8.87 5.29 0.70
C LEU A 200 10.13 4.88 -0.08
N SER A 201 10.73 5.81 -0.83
CA SER A 201 12.03 5.61 -1.50
C SER A 201 13.13 5.32 -0.49
N THR A 202 13.22 6.12 0.57
CA THR A 202 14.17 5.89 1.67
C THR A 202 13.90 4.58 2.41
N VAL A 203 12.64 4.18 2.61
CA VAL A 203 12.30 2.86 3.16
C VAL A 203 12.82 1.75 2.23
N ALA A 204 12.65 1.87 0.92
CA ALA A 204 13.15 0.90 -0.04
C ALA A 204 14.69 0.84 -0.07
N GLU A 205 15.39 1.97 0.04
CA GLU A 205 16.85 2.02 0.19
C GLU A 205 17.30 1.32 1.47
N MET A 206 16.66 1.62 2.61
CA MET A 206 16.95 0.96 3.90
C MET A 206 16.77 -0.57 3.82
N ARG A 207 15.76 -1.05 3.08
CA ARG A 207 15.59 -2.50 2.82
C ARG A 207 16.79 -3.08 2.07
N GLN A 208 17.24 -2.40 1.02
CA GLN A 208 18.38 -2.84 0.21
C GLN A 208 19.67 -2.86 1.03
N ASP A 209 19.92 -1.80 1.81
CA ASP A 209 21.10 -1.67 2.67
C ASP A 209 21.14 -2.77 3.75
N ASP A 210 19.99 -3.13 4.32
CA ASP A 210 19.85 -4.22 5.29
C ASP A 210 19.87 -5.63 4.66
N GLY A 211 19.99 -5.73 3.32
CA GLY A 211 20.00 -7.00 2.60
C GLY A 211 18.65 -7.73 2.60
N GLU A 212 17.55 -7.01 2.83
CA GLU A 212 16.21 -7.58 2.83
C GLU A 212 15.81 -8.01 1.41
N ALA A 213 15.37 -9.27 1.26
CA ALA A 213 15.09 -9.82 -0.06
C ALA A 213 13.76 -9.31 -0.64
N GLY A 214 13.82 -8.75 -1.84
CA GLY A 214 12.69 -8.29 -2.64
C GLY A 214 12.43 -6.78 -2.54
N ALA A 215 11.71 -6.25 -3.53
CA ALA A 215 11.30 -4.85 -3.57
C ALA A 215 10.29 -4.51 -2.47
N LEU A 216 10.15 -3.22 -2.17
CA LEU A 216 9.02 -2.69 -1.42
C LEU A 216 7.79 -2.67 -2.34
N ASN A 217 6.72 -3.36 -1.97
CA ASN A 217 5.49 -3.38 -2.77
C ASN A 217 4.58 -2.21 -2.37
N LEU A 218 4.16 -1.40 -3.34
CA LEU A 218 3.19 -0.32 -3.15
C LEU A 218 1.90 -0.64 -3.91
N PHE A 219 0.84 -0.96 -3.18
CA PHE A 219 -0.51 -1.18 -3.72
C PHE A 219 -1.33 0.09 -3.61
N VAL A 220 -1.84 0.59 -4.73
CA VAL A 220 -2.62 1.83 -4.79
C VAL A 220 -4.00 1.55 -5.35
N HIS A 221 -5.02 1.63 -4.52
CA HIS A 221 -6.40 1.40 -4.96
C HIS A 221 -6.97 2.62 -5.68
N ALA A 222 -7.46 2.41 -6.90
CA ALA A 222 -8.19 3.38 -7.69
C ALA A 222 -9.68 3.04 -7.70
N GLN A 223 -10.55 4.04 -7.57
CA GLN A 223 -12.00 3.82 -7.53
C GLN A 223 -12.62 3.49 -8.90
N ASN A 224 -11.91 3.79 -9.98
CA ASN A 224 -12.34 3.51 -11.34
C ASN A 224 -11.13 3.55 -12.29
N GLU A 225 -11.35 3.14 -13.54
CA GLU A 225 -10.32 3.07 -14.58
C GLU A 225 -9.69 4.43 -14.90
N ALA A 226 -10.49 5.50 -14.93
CA ALA A 226 -9.98 6.84 -15.21
C ALA A 226 -8.97 7.32 -14.14
N LEU A 227 -9.26 7.04 -12.87
CA LEU A 227 -8.34 7.31 -11.76
C LEU A 227 -7.11 6.40 -11.82
N ALA A 228 -7.28 5.12 -12.16
CA ALA A 228 -6.18 4.18 -12.28
C ALA A 228 -5.17 4.58 -13.36
N VAL A 229 -5.64 5.02 -14.53
CA VAL A 229 -4.78 5.50 -15.63
C VAL A 229 -3.98 6.73 -15.19
N ARG A 230 -4.61 7.66 -14.47
CA ARG A 230 -3.90 8.82 -13.89
C ARG A 230 -2.83 8.39 -12.89
N SER A 231 -3.15 7.46 -11.99
CA SER A 231 -2.19 6.92 -11.03
C SER A 231 -1.04 6.18 -11.72
N VAL A 232 -1.29 5.43 -12.80
CA VAL A 232 -0.25 4.80 -13.63
C VAL A 232 0.68 5.84 -14.24
N SER A 233 0.14 6.94 -14.79
CA SER A 233 0.96 8.00 -15.37
C SER A 233 1.89 8.64 -14.33
N VAL A 234 1.38 8.92 -13.12
CA VAL A 234 2.20 9.45 -12.02
C VAL A 234 3.24 8.44 -11.56
N ALA A 235 2.84 7.17 -11.36
CA ALA A 235 3.73 6.10 -10.93
C ALA A 235 4.88 5.87 -11.92
N ARG A 236 4.58 5.85 -13.21
CA ARG A 236 5.59 5.69 -14.27
C ARG A 236 6.64 6.79 -14.21
N GLU A 237 6.21 8.04 -14.06
CA GLU A 237 7.13 9.17 -13.97
C GLU A 237 7.97 9.12 -12.68
N CYS A 238 7.37 8.74 -11.56
CA CYS A 238 8.09 8.55 -10.29
C CYS A 238 9.18 7.48 -10.41
N LEU A 239 8.86 6.33 -10.99
CA LEU A 239 9.81 5.24 -11.23
C LEU A 239 10.90 5.65 -12.23
N ARG A 240 10.54 6.41 -13.27
CA ARG A 240 11.50 6.91 -14.28
C ARG A 240 12.54 7.85 -13.68
N MET A 241 12.16 8.70 -12.72
CA MET A 241 13.09 9.59 -12.02
C MET A 241 14.00 8.87 -11.03
N SER A 242 13.70 7.60 -10.69
CA SER A 242 14.44 6.86 -9.67
C SER A 242 14.59 5.37 -10.05
N PRO A 243 15.29 5.07 -11.16
CA PRO A 243 15.33 3.73 -11.74
C PRO A 243 16.03 2.68 -10.86
N ALA A 244 16.90 3.12 -9.93
CA ALA A 244 17.60 2.23 -9.01
C ALA A 244 16.72 1.73 -7.85
N LEU A 245 15.63 2.45 -7.51
CA LEU A 245 14.79 2.14 -6.34
C LEU A 245 14.00 0.85 -6.54
N ALA A 246 14.21 -0.13 -5.66
CA ALA A 246 13.44 -1.37 -5.63
C ALA A 246 12.05 -1.16 -5.01
N ILE A 247 11.18 -0.44 -5.72
CA ILE A 247 9.76 -0.31 -5.41
C ILE A 247 8.95 -0.90 -6.57
N ASP A 248 8.12 -1.88 -6.26
CA ASP A 248 7.15 -2.44 -7.21
C ASP A 248 5.78 -1.81 -6.95
N VAL A 249 5.29 -1.05 -7.94
CA VAL A 249 4.01 -0.32 -7.83
C VAL A 249 2.90 -1.11 -8.51
N THR A 250 1.84 -1.39 -7.78
CA THR A 250 0.63 -2.05 -8.29
C THR A 250 -0.57 -1.12 -8.15
N ILE A 251 -1.10 -0.65 -9.28
CA ILE A 251 -2.37 0.08 -9.32
C ILE A 251 -3.52 -0.94 -9.34
N VAL A 252 -4.39 -0.87 -8.34
CA VAL A 252 -5.46 -1.83 -8.12
C VAL A 252 -6.80 -1.23 -8.52
N LEU A 253 -7.46 -1.86 -9.48
CA LEU A 253 -8.81 -1.55 -9.91
C LEU A 253 -9.86 -2.26 -9.04
N PRO A 254 -11.09 -1.71 -8.95
CA PRO A 254 -12.20 -2.44 -8.36
C PRO A 254 -12.44 -3.75 -9.12
N GLY A 255 -12.83 -4.79 -8.39
CA GLY A 255 -13.01 -6.15 -8.90
C GLY A 255 -14.47 -6.53 -8.98
#